data_AF-A0A957KRM3-F1
#
_entry.id   AF-A0A957KRM3-F1
#
_cell.length_a   1.000
_cell.length_b   1.000
_cell.length_c   1.000
_cell.angle_alpha   90.00
_cell.angle_beta   90.00
_cell.angle_gamma   90.00
#
_symmetry.space_group_name_H-M   'P 1'
#
loop_
_entity.id
_entity.type
_entity.pdbx_description
1 polymer ?
#
loop_
_entity_poly.entity_id
_entity_poly.type
_entity_poly.pdbx_seq_one_letter_code
_entity_poly.pdbx_strand_id
1 'polypeptide(L)'
;HTQGYTYRTVPIRFNGNFHLHYYPTLARELDALRPDVLHMDEEPYNLATWLALRAAAARRVPATFFTWQNLDRRYPFPFSRFEQDNYRRAPVAIAGNQDAAGVLRAKGYAGTIAVIPQFGVDPAIFTPADTE
;
A
#
# COMPACT_ATOMS: atom_id res chain seq x y z
N HIS A 1 -8.19 -19.95 -11.70
CA HIS A 1 -7.66 -19.21 -10.53
C HIS A 1 -7.62 -17.68 -10.71
N THR A 2 -8.08 -17.13 -11.84
CA THR A 2 -8.07 -15.67 -12.12
C THR A 2 -9.42 -15.15 -12.63
N GLN A 3 -10.54 -15.81 -12.31
CA GLN A 3 -11.83 -15.29 -12.72
C GLN A 3 -12.13 -14.00 -11.93
N GLY A 4 -12.39 -12.92 -12.65
CA GLY A 4 -12.73 -11.61 -12.06
C GLY A 4 -11.58 -10.60 -11.95
N TYR A 5 -10.34 -10.94 -12.33
CA TYR A 5 -9.24 -9.96 -12.36
C TYR A 5 -8.22 -10.21 -13.47
N THR A 6 -7.59 -9.15 -13.94
CA THR A 6 -6.47 -9.23 -14.89
C THR A 6 -5.16 -9.24 -14.12
N TYR A 7 -4.41 -10.34 -14.23
CA TYR A 7 -3.06 -10.43 -13.69
C TYR A 7 -2.02 -9.97 -14.73
N ARG A 8 -1.07 -9.14 -14.31
CA ARG A 8 0.04 -8.67 -15.16
C ARG A 8 1.35 -8.79 -14.41
N THR A 9 2.31 -9.49 -14.99
CA THR A 9 3.69 -9.48 -14.51
C THR A 9 4.44 -8.35 -15.21
N VAL A 10 5.07 -7.49 -14.44
CA VAL A 10 5.86 -6.35 -14.94
C VAL A 10 7.30 -6.48 -14.46
N PRO A 11 8.29 -5.96 -15.21
CA PRO A 11 9.69 -5.98 -14.78
C PRO A 11 9.89 -5.36 -13.39
N ILE A 12 10.75 -5.97 -12.59
CA ILE A 12 11.19 -5.48 -11.28
C ILE A 12 12.69 -5.17 -11.31
N ARG A 13 13.11 -4.10 -10.65
CA ARG A 13 14.52 -3.76 -10.42
C ARG A 13 14.85 -3.95 -8.94
N PHE A 14 16.10 -4.34 -8.68
CA PHE A 14 16.60 -4.71 -7.34
C PHE A 14 15.73 -5.79 -6.66
N ASN A 15 15.34 -6.81 -7.42
CA ASN A 15 14.63 -7.96 -6.88
C ASN A 15 15.41 -8.56 -5.70
N GLY A 16 14.70 -8.93 -4.62
CA GLY A 16 15.27 -9.38 -3.36
C GLY A 16 15.67 -8.25 -2.39
N ASN A 17 15.69 -6.98 -2.82
CA ASN A 17 15.85 -5.86 -1.91
C ASN A 17 14.49 -5.36 -1.41
N PHE A 18 14.15 -5.72 -0.18
CA PHE A 18 12.85 -5.40 0.41
C PHE A 18 12.48 -3.91 0.36
N HIS A 19 13.43 -2.99 0.58
CA HIS A 19 13.13 -1.55 0.69
C HIS A 19 13.38 -0.75 -0.59
N LEU A 20 14.24 -1.25 -1.48
CA LEU A 20 14.71 -0.52 -2.66
C LEU A 20 14.24 -1.15 -3.98
N HIS A 21 13.51 -2.26 -3.96
CA HIS A 21 12.91 -2.75 -5.20
C HIS A 21 11.90 -1.74 -5.75
N TYR A 22 11.73 -1.76 -7.07
CA TYR A 22 10.71 -0.94 -7.74
C TYR A 22 10.39 -1.45 -9.15
N TYR A 23 9.31 -0.91 -9.71
CA TYR A 23 8.77 -1.28 -11.02
C TYR A 23 9.08 -0.19 -12.06
N PRO A 24 10.16 -0.30 -12.86
CA PRO A 24 10.56 0.74 -13.80
C PRO A 24 9.50 1.05 -14.87
N THR A 25 8.62 0.11 -15.19
CA THR A 25 7.59 0.28 -16.22
C THR A 25 6.25 0.75 -15.67
N LEU A 26 6.08 0.88 -14.35
CA LEU A 26 4.78 1.13 -13.72
C LEU A 26 4.08 2.38 -14.28
N ALA A 27 4.81 3.45 -14.51
CA ALA A 27 4.27 4.67 -15.11
C ALA A 27 3.59 4.40 -16.47
N ARG A 28 4.24 3.61 -17.33
CA ARG A 28 3.69 3.21 -18.64
C ARG A 28 2.49 2.27 -18.49
N GLU A 29 2.51 1.39 -17.50
CA GLU A 29 1.36 0.51 -17.22
C GLU A 29 0.14 1.32 -16.77
N LEU A 30 0.33 2.37 -15.96
CA LEU A 30 -0.75 3.29 -15.59
C LEU A 30 -1.30 4.04 -16.82
N ASP A 31 -0.44 4.45 -17.76
CA ASP A 31 -0.88 5.09 -19.01
C ASP A 31 -1.71 4.15 -19.89
N ALA A 32 -1.31 2.88 -19.96
CA ALA A 32 -2.01 1.87 -20.75
C ALA A 32 -3.35 1.44 -20.12
N LEU A 33 -3.37 1.25 -18.80
CA LEU A 33 -4.53 0.78 -18.06
C LEU A 33 -5.56 1.89 -17.81
N ARG A 34 -5.09 3.14 -17.62
CA ARG A 34 -5.89 4.29 -17.18
C ARG A 34 -6.81 3.95 -16.00
N PRO A 35 -6.26 3.47 -14.87
CA PRO A 35 -7.08 3.05 -13.75
C PRO A 35 -7.72 4.26 -13.04
N ASP A 36 -8.90 4.04 -12.46
CA ASP A 36 -9.56 5.04 -11.61
C ASP A 36 -8.88 5.19 -10.24
N VAL A 37 -8.17 4.15 -9.79
CA VAL A 37 -7.45 4.14 -8.51
C VAL A 37 -6.22 3.24 -8.58
N LEU A 38 -5.14 3.67 -7.93
CA LEU A 38 -3.97 2.83 -7.67
C LEU A 38 -3.93 2.44 -6.19
N HIS A 39 -3.94 1.14 -5.92
CA HIS A 39 -3.66 0.60 -4.58
C HIS A 39 -2.28 -0.07 -4.60
N MET A 40 -1.35 0.47 -3.84
CA MET A 40 -0.06 -0.18 -3.57
C MET A 40 -0.16 -1.02 -2.30
N ASP A 41 -0.16 -2.34 -2.48
CA ASP A 41 -0.06 -3.28 -1.37
C ASP A 41 1.38 -3.39 -0.87
N GLU A 42 1.90 -2.27 -0.36
CA GLU A 42 3.31 -2.09 0.00
C GLU A 42 3.46 -0.92 0.97
N GLU A 43 4.41 -1.05 1.92
CA GLU A 43 4.65 -0.08 2.98
C GLU A 43 5.00 1.33 2.47
N PRO A 44 4.58 2.41 3.16
CA PRO A 44 4.74 3.79 2.69
C PRO A 44 6.19 4.28 2.69
N TYR A 45 7.09 3.64 3.43
CA TYR A 45 8.51 4.00 3.47
C TYR A 45 9.35 3.36 2.36
N ASN A 46 8.79 2.41 1.58
CA ASN A 46 9.53 1.70 0.54
C ASN A 46 9.61 2.50 -0.77
N LEU A 47 10.69 2.25 -1.54
CA LEU A 47 10.95 2.95 -2.79
C LEU A 47 9.86 2.68 -3.84
N ALA A 48 9.37 1.45 -3.92
CA ALA A 48 8.29 1.05 -4.81
C ALA A 48 7.04 1.92 -4.62
N THR A 49 6.56 2.05 -3.37
CA THR A 49 5.39 2.85 -3.01
C THR A 49 5.59 4.32 -3.34
N TRP A 50 6.76 4.88 -3.00
CA TRP A 50 7.07 6.29 -3.31
C TRP A 50 7.08 6.59 -4.80
N LEU A 51 7.69 5.73 -5.62
CA LEU A 51 7.69 5.90 -7.08
C LEU A 51 6.29 5.70 -7.67
N ALA A 52 5.53 4.73 -7.16
CA ALA A 52 4.18 4.42 -7.61
C ALA A 52 3.21 5.58 -7.36
N LEU A 53 3.15 6.11 -6.14
CA LEU A 53 2.28 7.23 -5.79
C LEU A 53 2.69 8.51 -6.52
N ARG A 54 3.99 8.73 -6.78
CA ARG A 54 4.45 9.83 -7.63
C ARG A 54 3.98 9.67 -9.07
N ALA A 55 4.06 8.46 -9.63
CA ALA A 55 3.61 8.18 -10.99
C ALA A 55 2.09 8.35 -11.15
N ALA A 56 1.31 7.92 -10.16
CA ALA A 56 -0.14 8.11 -10.12
C ALA A 56 -0.53 9.58 -9.99
N ALA A 57 0.12 10.32 -9.08
CA ALA A 57 -0.12 11.75 -8.91
C ALA A 57 0.15 12.55 -10.20
N ALA A 58 1.22 12.23 -10.92
CA ALA A 58 1.53 12.85 -12.22
C ALA A 58 0.45 12.62 -13.28
N ARG A 59 -0.35 11.54 -13.14
CA ARG A 59 -1.46 11.16 -14.02
C ARG A 59 -2.83 11.55 -13.46
N ARG A 60 -2.88 12.23 -12.31
CA ARG A 60 -4.10 12.54 -11.57
C ARG A 60 -4.93 11.30 -11.21
N VAL A 61 -4.27 10.15 -11.04
CA VAL A 61 -4.89 8.92 -10.54
C VAL A 61 -4.83 8.97 -9.01
N PRO A 62 -5.97 8.92 -8.30
CA PRO A 62 -6.01 8.74 -6.85
C PRO A 62 -5.24 7.49 -6.45
N ALA A 63 -4.41 7.59 -5.42
CA ALA A 63 -3.60 6.48 -4.96
C ALA A 63 -3.73 6.25 -3.46
N THR A 64 -3.62 5.00 -3.05
CA THR A 64 -3.58 4.57 -1.65
C THR A 64 -2.49 3.53 -1.46
N PHE A 65 -2.06 3.34 -0.22
CA PHE A 65 -1.08 2.36 0.17
C PHE A 65 -1.60 1.54 1.36
N PHE A 66 -0.98 0.38 1.56
CA PHE A 66 -1.25 -0.50 2.68
C PHE A 66 -0.10 -0.50 3.70
N THR A 67 -0.38 -0.72 4.99
CA THR A 67 0.64 -0.92 6.03
C THR A 67 0.23 -1.94 7.09
N TRP A 68 1.18 -2.83 7.43
CA TRP A 68 1.10 -3.74 8.58
C TRP A 68 1.92 -3.23 9.78
N GLN A 69 2.55 -2.05 9.64
CA GLN A 69 3.53 -1.55 10.60
C GLN A 69 2.88 -1.16 11.93
N ASN A 70 2.93 -2.05 12.91
CA ASN A 70 2.47 -1.81 14.28
C ASN A 70 3.57 -1.28 15.23
N LEU A 71 4.83 -1.16 14.78
CA LEU A 71 5.91 -0.57 15.58
C LEU A 71 6.20 0.88 15.14
N ASP A 72 6.27 1.81 16.08
CA ASP A 72 6.69 3.18 15.81
C ASP A 72 8.21 3.29 15.57
N ARG A 73 8.61 2.94 14.34
CA ARG A 73 10.01 3.01 13.90
C ARG A 73 10.31 4.35 13.25
N ARG A 74 11.37 5.01 13.71
CA ARG A 74 11.95 6.17 13.03
C ARG A 74 12.91 5.72 11.95
N TYR A 75 12.59 6.01 10.70
CA TYR A 75 13.42 5.64 9.56
C TYR A 75 14.49 6.70 9.26
N PRO A 76 15.71 6.30 8.85
CA PRO A 76 16.69 7.26 8.37
C PRO A 76 16.28 7.83 7.01
N PHE A 77 16.92 8.93 6.62
CA PHE A 77 16.85 9.38 5.23
C PHE A 77 17.43 8.30 4.29
N PRO A 78 16.83 8.04 3.11
CA PRO A 78 15.71 8.74 2.49
C PRO A 78 14.31 8.18 2.84
N PHE A 79 14.22 7.07 3.57
CA PHE A 79 12.97 6.36 3.83
C PHE A 79 11.94 7.19 4.61
N SER A 80 12.38 7.99 5.59
CA SER A 80 11.49 8.95 6.26
C SER A 80 10.92 9.99 5.31
N ARG A 81 11.66 10.38 4.27
CA ARG A 81 11.15 11.29 3.25
C ARG A 81 10.13 10.60 2.35
N PHE A 82 10.38 9.36 1.96
CA PHE A 82 9.45 8.55 1.17
C PHE A 82 8.11 8.40 1.89
N GLU A 83 8.15 8.02 3.17
CA GLU A 83 6.98 7.87 4.04
C GLU A 83 6.15 9.17 4.08
N GLN A 84 6.78 10.29 4.43
CA GLN A 84 6.09 11.58 4.53
C GLN A 84 5.58 12.11 3.19
N ASP A 85 6.27 11.79 2.09
CA ASP A 85 5.79 12.11 0.75
C ASP A 85 4.56 11.29 0.36
N ASN A 86 4.50 10.02 0.75
CA ASN A 86 3.35 9.16 0.50
C ASN A 86 2.15 9.58 1.35
N TYR A 87 2.37 9.95 2.62
CA TYR A 87 1.33 10.49 3.49
C TYR A 87 0.61 11.71 2.91
N ARG A 88 1.36 12.60 2.24
CA ARG A 88 0.79 13.78 1.58
C ARG A 88 0.05 13.48 0.28
N ARG A 89 0.35 12.36 -0.39
CA ARG A 89 -0.20 12.01 -1.71
C ARG A 89 -1.40 11.09 -1.63
N ALA A 90 -1.48 10.29 -0.58
CA ALA A 90 -2.56 9.34 -0.37
C ALA A 90 -3.63 9.95 0.55
N PRO A 91 -4.81 10.36 0.03
CA PRO A 91 -5.89 10.90 0.86
C PRO A 91 -6.50 9.84 1.78
N VAL A 92 -6.34 8.56 1.43
CA VAL A 92 -6.74 7.40 2.21
C VAL A 92 -5.55 6.45 2.34
N ALA A 93 -5.35 5.86 3.52
CA ALA A 93 -4.42 4.77 3.77
C ALA A 93 -5.17 3.55 4.30
N ILE A 94 -4.69 2.36 3.97
CA ILE A 94 -5.24 1.11 4.49
C ILE A 94 -4.29 0.57 5.55
N ALA A 95 -4.81 0.34 6.75
CA ALA A 95 -4.08 -0.29 7.84
C ALA A 95 -4.62 -1.71 8.06
N GLY A 96 -3.73 -2.68 8.28
CA GLY A 96 -4.13 -4.06 8.54
C GLY A 96 -4.81 -4.28 9.90
N ASN A 97 -4.56 -3.40 10.87
CA ASN A 97 -5.14 -3.44 12.21
C ASN A 97 -5.17 -2.04 12.86
N GLN A 98 -5.74 -1.97 14.07
CA GLN A 98 -5.83 -0.71 14.82
C GLN A 98 -4.47 -0.17 15.26
N ASP A 99 -3.50 -1.05 15.58
CA ASP A 99 -2.16 -0.63 16.01
C ASP A 99 -1.41 0.08 14.88
N ALA A 100 -1.48 -0.45 13.65
CA ALA A 100 -0.89 0.16 12.47
C ALA A 100 -1.56 1.50 12.14
N ALA A 101 -2.88 1.62 12.33
CA ALA A 101 -3.58 2.90 12.24
C ALA A 101 -3.07 3.90 13.28
N GLY A 102 -2.82 3.45 14.52
CA GLY A 102 -2.20 4.23 15.58
C GLY A 102 -0.81 4.74 15.20
N VAL A 103 0.04 3.88 14.63
CA VAL A 103 1.38 4.26 14.15
C VAL A 103 1.31 5.31 13.03
N LEU A 104 0.40 5.15 12.05
CA LEU A 104 0.20 6.16 11.00
C LEU A 104 -0.12 7.54 11.61
N ARG A 105 -1.04 7.59 12.58
CA ARG A 105 -1.42 8.82 13.28
C ARG A 105 -0.26 9.40 14.08
N ALA A 106 0.45 8.58 14.84
CA ALA A 106 1.62 9.00 15.62
C ALA A 106 2.73 9.60 14.72
N LYS A 107 2.86 9.08 13.50
CA LYS A 107 3.81 9.57 12.49
C LYS A 107 3.32 10.74 11.64
N GLY A 108 2.15 11.31 11.96
CA GLY A 108 1.62 12.52 11.35
C GLY A 108 0.82 12.30 10.06
N TYR A 109 0.35 11.07 9.78
CA TYR A 109 -0.60 10.88 8.68
C TYR A 109 -1.93 11.57 9.02
N ALA A 110 -2.33 12.52 8.18
CA ALA A 110 -3.54 13.34 8.38
C ALA A 110 -4.75 12.89 7.54
N GLY A 111 -4.55 11.95 6.59
CA GLY A 111 -5.61 11.47 5.71
C GLY A 111 -6.56 10.48 6.38
N THR A 112 -7.55 9.98 5.65
CA THR A 112 -8.48 8.96 6.16
C THR A 112 -7.77 7.63 6.32
N ILE A 113 -7.99 6.91 7.43
CA ILE A 113 -7.45 5.56 7.61
C ILE A 113 -8.61 4.58 7.56
N ALA A 114 -8.54 3.60 6.67
CA ALA A 114 -9.43 2.44 6.65
C ALA A 114 -8.70 1.26 7.30
N VAL A 115 -9.29 0.67 8.33
CA VAL A 115 -8.76 -0.55 8.94
C VAL A 115 -9.39 -1.75 8.24
N ILE A 116 -8.64 -2.40 7.36
CA ILE A 116 -9.10 -3.52 6.55
C ILE A 116 -8.11 -4.68 6.74
N PRO A 117 -8.44 -5.68 7.56
CA PRO A 117 -7.61 -6.88 7.69
C PRO A 117 -7.52 -7.61 6.34
N GLN A 118 -6.31 -7.78 5.79
CA GLN A 118 -6.14 -8.48 4.50
C GLN A 118 -6.35 -9.99 4.58
N PHE A 119 -6.27 -10.56 5.78
CA PHE A 119 -6.56 -11.97 6.00
C PHE A 119 -8.04 -12.11 6.34
N GLY A 120 -8.86 -12.29 5.30
CA GLY A 120 -10.21 -12.80 5.45
C GLY A 120 -10.16 -14.30 5.76
N VAL A 121 -11.08 -14.77 6.59
CA VAL A 121 -11.37 -16.21 6.71
C VAL A 121 -12.51 -16.56 5.77
N ASP A 122 -12.50 -17.77 5.20
CA ASP A 122 -13.64 -18.27 4.45
C ASP A 122 -14.80 -18.51 5.45
N PRO A 123 -15.89 -17.73 5.40
CA PRO A 123 -16.98 -17.86 6.34
C PRO A 123 -17.78 -19.15 6.16
N ALA A 124 -17.60 -19.88 5.05
CA ALA A 124 -18.18 -21.21 4.86
C ALA A 124 -17.38 -22.31 5.60
N ILE A 125 -16.11 -22.05 5.93
CA ILE A 125 -15.21 -22.97 6.64
C ILE A 125 -15.08 -22.58 8.11
N PHE A 126 -15.04 -21.28 8.40
CA PHE A 126 -14.82 -20.74 9.73
C PHE A 126 -16.05 -19.95 10.20
N THR A 127 -16.93 -20.62 10.93
CA THR A 127 -18.06 -20.02 11.65
C THR A 127 -17.85 -20.09 13.16
N PRO A 128 -18.42 -19.15 13.95
CA PRO A 128 -18.45 -19.30 15.40
C PRO A 128 -19.03 -20.66 15.78
N ALA A 129 -18.40 -21.36 16.73
CA ALA A 129 -19.00 -22.53 17.34
C ALA A 129 -20.20 -22.08 18.18
N ASP A 130 -21.28 -22.85 18.20
CA ASP A 130 -22.42 -22.58 19.09
C ASP A 130 -21.91 -22.57 20.54
N THR A 131 -22.17 -21.46 21.24
CA THR A 131 -21.80 -21.30 22.64
C THR A 131 -22.68 -22.24 23.48
N GLU A 132 -22.08 -23.23 24.17
CA GLU A 132 -22.73 -24.00 25.23
C GLU A 132 -23.15 -23.11 26.42
#